data_AF-A0A7C5Y8X3-F1
#
_entry.id   AF-A0A7C5Y8X3-F1
#
_cell.length_a   1.000
_cell.length_b   1.000
_cell.length_c   1.000
_cell.angle_alpha   90.00
_cell.angle_beta   90.00
_cell.angle_gamma   90.00
#
_symmetry.space_group_name_H-M   'P 1'
#
loop_
_entity.id
_entity.type
_entity.pdbx_description
1 polymer ?
#
loop_
_entity_poly.entity_id
_entity_poly.type
_entity_poly.pdbx_seq_one_letter_code
_entity_poly.pdbx_strand_id
1 'polypeptide(L)' 'MKSLGRHIIAEFYDCDKEILDNIDAIEFHMKQAAYETGATIVNSSFHRFLPYGVSGVVVISES' A
#
# COMPACT_ATOMS: atom_id res chain seq x y z
N MET A 1 18.56 -3.66 -22.65
CA MET A 1 17.67 -2.49 -22.46
C MET A 1 17.26 -2.46 -20.98
N LYS A 2 17.39 -1.34 -20.26
CA LYS A 2 16.91 -1.21 -18.87
C LYS A 2 15.44 -0.76 -18.89
N SER A 3 14.62 -1.24 -17.97
CA SER A 3 13.21 -0.82 -17.85
C SER A 3 13.10 0.58 -17.25
N LEU A 4 12.00 1.26 -17.53
CA LEU A 4 11.68 2.57 -16.93
C LEU A 4 11.23 2.47 -15.46
N GLY A 5 10.72 1.31 -15.06
CA GLY A 5 10.24 1.07 -13.70
C GLY A 5 10.43 -0.38 -13.26
N ARG A 6 10.11 -0.63 -12.00
CA ARG A 6 10.09 -1.96 -11.37
C ARG A 6 8.72 -2.21 -10.77
N HIS A 7 8.08 -3.29 -11.18
CA HIS A 7 6.80 -3.73 -10.62
C HIS A 7 7.02 -5.05 -9.86
N ILE A 8 6.60 -5.08 -8.60
CA ILE A 8 6.67 -6.26 -7.74
C ILE A 8 5.24 -6.70 -7.44
N ILE A 9 4.96 -7.98 -7.69
CA ILE A 9 3.71 -8.63 -7.29
C ILE A 9 4.05 -9.57 -6.15
N ALA A 10 3.36 -9.43 -5.03
CA ALA A 10 3.60 -10.22 -3.83
C ALA A 10 2.28 -10.68 -3.21
N GLU A 11 2.31 -11.86 -2.60
CA GLU A 11 1.22 -12.42 -1.81
C GLU A 11 1.74 -12.63 -0.39
N PHE A 12 1.05 -12.08 0.60
CA PHE A 12 1.44 -12.17 2.00
C PHE A 12 0.49 -13.15 2.70
N TYR A 13 1.06 -14.08 3.45
CA TYR A 13 0.36 -15.15 4.17
C TYR A 13 0.56 -14.99 5.67
N ASP A 14 -0.36 -15.52 6.48
CA ASP A 14 -0.31 -15.52 7.95
C ASP A 14 -0.06 -14.14 8.60
N CYS A 15 -0.56 -13.08 7.96
CA CYS A 15 -0.52 -11.73 8.52
C CYS A 15 -1.47 -11.56 9.71
N ASP A 16 -1.17 -10.56 10.53
CA ASP A 16 -2.05 -10.14 11.62
C ASP A 16 -3.39 -9.63 11.06
N LYS A 17 -4.46 -10.36 11.38
CA LYS A 17 -5.82 -10.08 10.89
C LYS A 17 -6.37 -8.76 11.43
N GLU A 18 -5.96 -8.35 12.63
CA GLU A 18 -6.40 -7.09 13.23
C GLU A 18 -5.78 -5.90 12.48
N ILE A 19 -4.55 -6.05 11.99
CA ILE A 19 -3.92 -5.04 11.13
C ILE A 19 -4.59 -5.01 9.76
N LEU A 20 -4.86 -6.18 9.16
CA LEU A 20 -5.48 -6.28 7.84
C LEU A 20 -6.89 -5.67 7.77
N ASP A 21 -7.62 -5.62 8.89
CA ASP A 21 -8.96 -5.00 8.96
C ASP A 21 -8.95 -3.57 9.55
N ASN A 22 -7.77 -3.00 9.81
CA ASN A 22 -7.63 -1.65 10.34
C ASN A 22 -7.18 -0.67 9.23
N ILE A 23 -8.11 0.16 8.76
CA ILE A 23 -7.87 1.12 7.67
C ILE A 23 -6.75 2.12 7.99
N ASP A 24 -6.70 2.63 9.23
CA ASP A 24 -5.71 3.62 9.65
C ASP A 24 -4.30 3.01 9.69
N ALA A 25 -4.20 1.75 10.17
CA ALA A 25 -2.95 1.02 10.19
C ALA A 25 -2.45 0.71 8.76
N ILE A 26 -3.33 0.24 7.87
CA ILE A 26 -2.99 -0.02 6.48
C ILE A 26 -2.56 1.26 5.76
N GLU A 27 -3.29 2.36 5.94
CA GLU A 27 -2.93 3.66 5.35
C GLU A 27 -1.56 4.13 5.84
N PHE A 28 -1.31 4.04 7.14
CA PHE A 28 -0.01 4.38 7.72
C PHE A 28 1.12 3.53 7.12
N HIS A 29 1.00 2.20 7.14
CA HIS A 29 2.05 1.30 6.68
C HIS A 29 2.33 1.45 5.18
N MET A 30 1.31 1.65 4.35
CA MET A 30 1.48 1.86 2.90
C MET A 30 2.17 3.19 2.58
N LYS A 31 1.85 4.27 3.32
CA LYS A 31 2.55 5.55 3.17
C LYS A 31 3.98 5.49 3.68
N GLN A 32 4.23 4.77 4.79
CA GLN A 32 5.58 4.53 5.28
C GLN A 32 6.41 3.74 4.28
N ALA A 33 5.86 2.68 3.68
CA ALA A 33 6.55 1.92 2.64
C ALA A 33 6.92 2.81 1.44
N ALA A 34 6.01 3.66 0.97
CA ALA A 34 6.31 4.62 -0.10
C ALA A 34 7.45 5.58 0.30
N TYR A 35 7.43 6.12 1.53
CA TYR A 35 8.49 6.97 2.07
C TYR A 35 9.85 6.25 2.14
N GLU A 36 9.89 5.00 2.62
CA GLU A 36 11.11 4.19 2.71
C GLU A 36 11.73 3.89 1.34
N THR A 37 10.92 3.81 0.28
CA THR A 37 11.44 3.66 -1.09
C THR A 37 12.01 4.95 -1.67
N GLY A 38 11.82 6.09 -1.01
CA GLY A 38 12.17 7.42 -1.51
C GLY A 38 11.19 7.98 -2.55
N ALA A 39 10.03 7.34 -2.72
CA ALA A 39 9.00 7.78 -3.65
C ALA A 39 8.25 9.01 -3.11
N THR A 40 7.87 9.93 -4.01
CA THR A 40 7.04 11.08 -3.62
C THR A 40 5.58 10.74 -3.79
N ILE A 41 4.81 10.78 -2.70
CA ILE A 41 3.37 10.50 -2.70
C ILE A 41 2.64 11.68 -3.36
N VAL A 42 1.88 11.38 -4.41
CA VAL A 42 1.00 12.34 -5.11
C VAL A 42 -0.38 12.35 -4.47
N ASN A 43 -0.94 11.17 -4.19
CA ASN A 43 -2.24 11.01 -3.55
C ASN A 43 -2.37 9.62 -2.92
N SER A 44 -3.36 9.43 -2.06
CA SER A 44 -3.70 8.12 -1.49
C SER A 44 -5.20 7.99 -1.25
N SER A 45 -5.74 6.79 -1.41
CA SER A 45 -7.14 6.49 -1.11
C SER A 45 -7.25 5.09 -0.52
N PHE A 46 -8.00 4.99 0.57
CA PHE A 46 -8.25 3.74 1.28
C PHE A 46 -9.75 3.56 1.50
N HIS A 47 -10.19 2.31 1.44
CA HIS A 47 -11.57 1.92 1.64
C HIS A 47 -11.64 0.65 2.48
N ARG A 48 -12.40 0.70 3.57
CA ARG A 48 -12.72 -0.48 4.38
C ARG A 48 -14.07 -1.03 3.97
N PHE A 49 -14.12 -2.32 3.70
CA PHE A 49 -15.34 -3.06 3.41
C PHE A 49 -15.98 -3.60 4.69
N LEU A 50 -17.27 -3.91 4.61
CA LEU A 50 -18.00 -4.61 5.65
C LEU A 50 -18.30 -6.05 5.19
N PRO A 51 -18.20 -7.05 6.08
CA PRO A 51 -17.86 -6.93 7.49
C PRO A 51 -16.36 -6.79 7.79
N TYR A 52 -15.47 -7.06 6.82
CA TYR A 52 -14.02 -6.97 6.97
C TYR A 52 -13.32 -6.68 5.64
N GLY A 53 -12.08 -6.20 5.73
CA GLY A 53 -11.13 -6.06 4.63
C GLY A 53 -10.90 -4.61 4.24
N VAL A 54 -9.67 -4.32 3.79
CA VAL A 54 -9.24 -2.99 3.38
C VAL A 54 -8.62 -3.06 1.99
N SER A 55 -9.06 -2.17 1.10
CA SER A 55 -8.37 -1.86 -0.15
C SER A 55 -7.71 -0.48 -0.05
N GLY A 56 -6.52 -0.36 -0.61
CA GLY A 56 -5.75 0.89 -0.57
C GLY A 56 -4.93 1.09 -1.83
N VAL A 57 -4.77 2.35 -2.21
CA VAL A 57 -3.85 2.78 -3.26
C VAL A 57 -3.06 4.00 -2.80
N VAL A 58 -1.75 3.98 -3.05
CA VAL A 58 -0.86 5.12 -2.90
C VAL A 58 -0.29 5.40 -4.28
N VAL A 59 -0.56 6.58 -4.83
CA VAL A 59 -0.05 7.03 -6.13
C VAL A 59 1.23 7.80 -5.88
N ILE A 60 2.31 7.42 -6.57
CA ILE A 60 3.64 8.03 -6.46
C ILE A 60 4.07 8.70 -7.78
N SER A 61 5.13 9.53 -7.73
CA SER A 61 5.62 10.30 -8.89
C SER A 61 6.67 9.52 -9.70
N GLU A 62 6.47 9.44 -11.02
CA GLU A 62 7.23 8.61 -11.98
C GLU A 62 7.21 7.12 -11.57
N SER A 63 6.05 6.51 -11.86
CA SER A 63 5.36 5.35 -11.25
C SER A 63 4.80 5.60 -9.86
#